data_AF-A0A0L1I9K4-F1
#
_entry.id   AF-A0A0L1I9K4-F1
#
_cell.length_a   1.000
_cell.length_b   1.000
_cell.length_c   1.000
_cell.angle_alpha   90.00
_cell.angle_beta   90.00
_cell.angle_gamma   90.00
#
_symmetry.space_group_name_H-M   'P 1'
#
loop_
_entity.id
_entity.type
_entity.pdbx_description
1 polymer ?
#
loop_
_entity_poly.entity_id
_entity_poly.type
_entity_poly.pdbx_seq_one_letter_code
_entity_poly.pdbx_strand_id
1 'polypeptide(L)'
;MENEQNNQDQKMVWIPLEMYDRYRDVFINHINDYVLEDDIKIIISKYYKLLFDYNCLGGKNNRGILVILIYEYVKNRDINCNEWEKVACIEYCLEYTEMDHFVYRAPLRR
;
A
#
# COMPACT_ATOMS: atom_id res chain seq x y z
N MET A 1 22.45 19.27 4.75
CA MET A 1 22.57 18.39 3.57
C MET A 1 22.43 16.90 3.93
N GLU A 2 23.42 16.17 4.46
CA GLU A 2 23.23 14.72 4.77
C GLU A 2 22.12 14.42 5.81
N ASN A 3 22.02 15.23 6.87
CA ASN A 3 21.00 15.03 7.93
C ASN A 3 19.57 15.40 7.51
N GLU A 4 19.40 16.27 6.50
CA GLU A 4 18.07 16.65 5.99
C GLU A 4 17.58 15.61 4.98
N GLN A 5 18.49 15.11 4.14
CA GLN A 5 18.23 14.03 3.19
C GLN A 5 17.84 12.73 3.93
N ASN A 6 18.60 12.34 4.97
CA ASN A 6 18.28 11.16 5.78
C ASN A 6 16.92 11.28 6.49
N ASN A 7 16.52 12.48 6.92
CA ASN A 7 15.21 12.70 7.54
C ASN A 7 14.06 12.65 6.52
N GLN A 8 14.27 13.17 5.31
CA GLN A 8 13.28 13.07 4.23
C GLN A 8 13.11 11.62 3.77
N ASP A 9 14.20 10.89 3.58
CA ASP A 9 14.19 9.48 3.16
C ASP A 9 13.52 8.58 4.21
N GLN A 10 13.79 8.82 5.51
CA GLN A 10 13.10 8.09 6.59
C GLN A 10 11.60 8.40 6.65
N LYS A 11 11.22 9.67 6.48
CA LYS A 11 9.80 10.10 6.49
C LYS A 11 9.04 9.56 5.28
N MET A 12 9.68 9.46 4.12
CA MET A 12 9.12 8.86 2.90
C MET A 12 8.88 7.36 3.01
N VAL A 13 9.67 6.64 3.82
CA VAL A 13 9.47 5.20 4.05
C VAL A 13 8.45 4.94 5.17
N TRP A 14 8.40 5.80 6.18
CA TRP A 14 7.49 5.64 7.33
C TRP A 14 6.02 5.93 7.01
N ILE A 15 5.73 6.96 6.22
CA ILE A 15 4.34 7.35 5.90
C ILE A 15 3.58 6.23 5.16
N PRO A 16 4.16 5.55 4.16
CA PRO A 16 3.54 4.37 3.54
C PRO A 16 3.28 3.26 4.56
N LEU A 17 4.28 2.87 5.35
CA LEU A 17 4.16 1.79 6.34
C LEU A 17 3.05 2.03 7.38
N GLU A 18 2.89 3.25 7.88
CA GLU A 18 1.79 3.59 8.79
C GLU A 18 0.42 3.58 8.10
N MET A 19 0.38 3.93 6.81
CA MET A 19 -0.85 3.95 6.02
C MET A 19 -1.24 2.56 5.49
N TYR A 20 -0.31 1.61 5.43
CA TYR A 20 -0.53 0.23 5.00
C TYR A 20 -1.68 -0.43 5.77
N ASP A 21 -1.56 -0.46 7.10
CA ASP A 21 -2.53 -1.10 7.97
C ASP A 21 -3.92 -0.48 7.76
N ARG A 22 -3.97 0.85 7.62
CA ARG A 22 -5.22 1.58 7.38
C ARG A 22 -5.90 1.16 6.07
N TYR A 23 -5.17 1.08 4.96
CA TYR A 23 -5.77 0.68 3.67
C TYR A 23 -6.14 -0.79 3.62
N ARG A 24 -5.29 -1.65 4.18
CA ARG A 24 -5.59 -3.08 4.32
C ARG A 24 -6.87 -3.29 5.11
N ASP A 25 -7.00 -2.60 6.24
CA ASP A 25 -8.13 -2.77 7.15
C ASP A 25 -9.42 -2.17 6.56
N VAL A 26 -9.35 -1.08 5.77
CA VAL A 26 -10.50 -0.56 5.01
C VAL A 26 -11.04 -1.62 4.03
N PHE A 27 -10.17 -2.30 3.29
CA PHE A 27 -10.58 -3.36 2.37
C PHE A 27 -11.18 -4.56 3.11
N ILE A 28 -10.55 -5.01 4.19
CA ILE A 28 -11.05 -6.13 5.00
C ILE A 28 -12.40 -5.79 5.64
N ASN A 29 -12.57 -4.57 6.14
CA ASN A 29 -13.84 -4.12 6.69
C ASN A 29 -14.94 -4.10 5.63
N HIS A 30 -14.63 -3.68 4.41
CA HIS A 30 -15.59 -3.76 3.30
C HIS A 30 -16.02 -5.20 3.00
N ILE A 31 -15.12 -6.18 3.10
CA ILE A 31 -15.49 -7.59 2.98
C ILE A 31 -16.45 -8.01 4.12
N ASN A 32 -16.22 -7.51 5.33
CA ASN A 32 -17.06 -7.83 6.48
C ASN A 32 -18.49 -7.25 6.38
N ASP A 33 -18.71 -6.28 5.50
CA ASP A 33 -20.04 -5.74 5.19
C ASP A 33 -20.89 -6.68 4.30
N TYR A 34 -20.29 -7.71 3.67
CA TYR A 34 -21.05 -8.67 2.88
C TYR A 34 -21.99 -9.53 3.75
N VAL A 35 -23.09 -9.98 3.14
CA VAL A 35 -24.04 -10.91 3.77
C VAL A 35 -23.47 -12.33 3.71
N LEU A 36 -22.62 -12.65 4.68
CA LEU A 36 -21.94 -13.93 4.87
C LEU A 36 -22.09 -14.38 6.32
N GLU A 37 -21.96 -15.68 6.58
CA GLU A 37 -21.90 -16.23 7.93
C GLU A 37 -20.65 -15.73 8.68
N ASP A 38 -20.75 -15.56 10.00
CA ASP A 38 -19.69 -14.92 10.81
C ASP A 38 -18.38 -15.72 10.80
N ASP A 39 -18.47 -17.05 10.78
CA ASP A 39 -17.32 -17.94 10.66
C ASP A 39 -16.61 -17.78 9.30
N ILE A 40 -17.38 -17.63 8.22
CA ILE A 40 -16.87 -17.33 6.88
C ILE A 40 -16.16 -15.97 6.87
N LYS A 41 -16.75 -14.94 7.49
CA LYS A 41 -16.11 -13.60 7.60
C LYS A 41 -14.76 -13.66 8.32
N ILE A 42 -14.68 -14.44 9.40
CA ILE A 42 -13.42 -14.63 10.16
C ILE A 42 -12.36 -15.31 9.28
N ILE A 43 -12.73 -16.35 8.52
CA ILE A 43 -11.80 -17.07 7.65
C ILE A 43 -11.30 -16.14 6.54
N ILE A 44 -12.20 -15.44 5.87
CA ILE A 44 -11.86 -14.56 4.75
C ILE A 44 -11.00 -13.38 5.22
N SER A 45 -11.33 -12.75 6.34
CA SER A 45 -10.54 -11.66 6.92
C SER A 45 -9.10 -12.10 7.23
N LYS A 46 -8.92 -13.29 7.82
CA LYS A 46 -7.59 -13.86 8.08
C LYS A 46 -6.83 -14.13 6.79
N TYR A 47 -7.51 -14.69 5.79
CA TYR A 47 -6.91 -15.00 4.50
C TYR A 47 -6.44 -13.75 3.77
N TYR A 48 -7.29 -12.73 3.62
CA TYR A 48 -6.91 -11.50 2.92
C TYR A 48 -5.86 -10.69 3.68
N LYS A 49 -5.90 -10.68 5.02
CA LYS A 49 -4.82 -10.09 5.81
C LYS A 49 -3.48 -10.74 5.49
N LEU A 50 -3.42 -12.07 5.49
CA LEU A 50 -2.19 -12.80 5.15
C LEU A 50 -1.78 -12.57 3.69
N LEU A 51 -2.73 -12.55 2.76
CA LEU A 51 -2.47 -12.30 1.34
C LEU A 51 -1.80 -10.94 1.13
N PHE A 52 -2.32 -9.90 1.79
CA PHE A 52 -1.73 -8.57 1.75
C PHE A 52 -0.38 -8.52 2.43
N ASP A 53 -0.28 -9.02 3.67
CA ASP A 53 0.95 -8.96 4.46
C ASP A 53 2.10 -9.73 3.79
N TYR A 54 1.81 -10.86 3.13
CA TYR A 54 2.82 -11.67 2.45
C TYR A 54 3.35 -11.06 1.15
N ASN A 55 2.52 -10.31 0.43
CA ASN A 55 2.86 -9.92 -0.94
C ASN A 55 3.03 -8.42 -1.16
N CYS A 56 2.53 -7.59 -0.23
CA CYS A 56 2.68 -6.13 -0.29
C CYS A 56 3.74 -5.60 0.67
N LEU A 57 4.22 -6.44 1.60
CA LEU A 57 5.35 -6.11 2.48
C LEU A 57 6.62 -6.82 2.01
N GLY A 58 7.78 -6.20 2.26
CA GLY A 58 9.10 -6.77 1.94
C GLY A 58 9.56 -6.56 0.49
N GLY A 59 8.75 -5.91 -0.34
CA GLY A 59 9.15 -5.40 -1.66
C GLY A 59 10.08 -4.19 -1.55
N LYS A 60 10.69 -3.81 -2.68
CA LYS A 60 11.50 -2.57 -2.75
C LYS A 60 10.64 -1.29 -2.75
N ASN A 61 9.33 -1.42 -2.98
CA ASN A 61 8.36 -0.33 -3.09
C ASN A 61 8.77 0.79 -4.06
N ASN A 62 9.57 0.46 -5.09
CA ASN A 62 10.11 1.45 -6.01
C ASN A 62 9.00 2.15 -6.82
N ARG A 63 7.89 1.46 -7.09
CA ARG A 63 6.75 2.05 -7.82
C ARG A 63 5.96 2.97 -6.90
N GLY A 64 5.75 2.56 -5.66
CA GLY A 64 5.12 3.40 -4.66
C GLY A 64 5.88 4.68 -4.34
N ILE A 65 7.17 4.58 -4.06
CA ILE A 65 8.06 5.72 -3.78
C ILE A 65 8.08 6.69 -4.98
N LEU A 66 8.06 6.17 -6.21
CA LEU A 66 8.03 7.02 -7.41
C LEU A 66 6.76 7.89 -7.47
N VAL A 67 5.60 7.36 -7.09
CA VAL A 67 4.35 8.15 -7.06
C VAL A 67 4.39 9.26 -6.02
N ILE A 68 4.90 8.96 -4.83
CA ILE A 68 5.11 9.93 -3.74
C ILE A 68 6.02 11.06 -4.22
N LEU A 69 7.16 10.72 -4.82
CA LEU A 69 8.11 11.68 -5.37
C LEU A 69 7.49 12.54 -6.47
N ILE A 70 6.88 11.92 -7.49
CA ILE A 70 6.26 12.67 -8.59
C ILE A 70 5.21 13.64 -8.05
N TYR A 71 4.38 13.22 -7.10
CA TYR A 71 3.34 14.09 -6.55
C TYR A 71 3.93 15.29 -5.79
N GLU A 72 4.95 15.07 -4.96
CA GLU A 72 5.64 16.12 -4.22
C GLU A 72 6.30 17.14 -5.17
N TYR A 73 7.06 16.66 -6.14
CA TYR A 73 7.77 17.52 -7.10
C TYR A 73 6.82 18.28 -8.03
N VAL A 74 5.70 17.68 -8.43
CA VAL A 74 4.70 18.35 -9.31
C VAL A 74 3.91 19.41 -8.54
N LYS A 75 3.56 19.15 -7.27
CA LYS A 75 2.81 20.12 -6.47
C LYS A 75 3.66 21.31 -6.07
N ASN A 76 4.96 21.11 -5.81
CA ASN A 76 5.93 22.16 -5.47
C ASN A 76 5.41 23.15 -4.40
N ARG A 77 4.73 22.61 -3.39
CA ARG A 77 4.18 23.32 -2.24
C ARG A 77 4.01 22.34 -1.08
N ASP A 78 3.75 22.87 0.11
CA ASP A 78 3.35 22.05 1.24
C ASP A 78 2.06 21.27 0.93
N ILE A 79 2.15 19.95 1.10
CA ILE A 79 1.05 18.99 0.91
C ILE A 79 0.46 18.68 2.28
N ASN A 80 -0.86 18.86 2.43
CA ASN A 80 -1.53 18.56 3.70
C ASN A 80 -1.82 17.05 3.86
N CYS A 81 -2.18 16.62 5.07
CA CYS A 81 -2.40 15.21 5.39
C CYS A 81 -3.45 14.51 4.52
N ASN A 82 -4.53 15.20 4.12
CA ASN A 82 -5.58 14.61 3.28
C ASN A 82 -5.09 14.35 1.84
N GLU A 83 -4.22 15.22 1.34
CA GLU A 83 -3.56 14.99 0.05
C GLU A 83 -2.57 13.83 0.13
N TRP A 84 -1.77 13.76 1.19
CA TRP A 84 -0.87 12.62 1.44
C TRP A 84 -1.62 11.29 1.56
N GLU A 85 -2.78 11.29 2.21
CA GLU A 85 -3.65 10.11 2.28
C GLU A 85 -4.02 9.64 0.87
N LYS A 86 -4.55 10.53 0.02
CA LYS A 86 -4.91 10.16 -1.36
C LYS A 86 -3.73 9.61 -2.17
N VAL A 87 -2.53 10.16 -2.00
CA VAL A 87 -1.33 9.70 -2.70
C VAL A 87 -0.89 8.33 -2.21
N ALA A 88 -0.87 8.11 -0.89
CA ALA A 88 -0.58 6.80 -0.30
C ALA A 88 -1.59 5.73 -0.76
N CYS A 89 -2.87 6.10 -0.93
CA CYS A 89 -3.86 5.18 -1.49
C CYS A 89 -3.49 4.73 -2.91
N ILE A 90 -3.09 5.67 -3.78
CA ILE A 90 -2.67 5.36 -5.16
C ILE A 90 -1.40 4.51 -5.17
N GLU A 91 -0.44 4.83 -4.30
CA GLU A 91 0.77 4.06 -4.09
C GLU A 91 0.45 2.58 -3.77
N TYR A 92 -0.39 2.34 -2.76
CA TYR A 92 -0.81 0.99 -2.41
C TYR A 92 -1.56 0.27 -3.53
N CYS A 93 -2.41 0.97 -4.29
CA CYS A 93 -3.06 0.38 -5.46
C CYS A 93 -2.08 -0.11 -6.53
N LEU A 94 -0.93 0.55 -6.70
CA LEU A 94 0.10 0.12 -7.65
C LEU A 94 0.87 -1.11 -7.17
N GLU A 95 1.21 -1.18 -5.89
CA GLU A 95 1.86 -2.36 -5.30
C GLU A 95 0.92 -3.59 -5.37
N TYR A 96 -0.40 -3.40 -5.20
CA TYR A 96 -1.38 -4.45 -5.48
C TYR A 96 -1.38 -4.91 -6.94
N THR A 97 -1.24 -3.98 -7.88
CA THR A 97 -1.20 -4.33 -9.31
C THR A 97 0.08 -5.08 -9.68
N GLU A 98 1.21 -4.74 -9.06
CA GLU A 98 2.47 -5.48 -9.19
C GLU A 98 2.34 -6.91 -8.66
N MET A 99 1.69 -7.06 -7.51
CA MET A 99 1.43 -8.35 -6.88
C MET A 99 0.57 -9.25 -7.77
N ASP A 100 -0.53 -8.73 -8.30
CA ASP A 100 -1.40 -9.44 -9.25
C ASP A 100 -0.60 -9.91 -10.48
N HIS A 101 0.22 -9.03 -11.04
CA HIS A 101 1.09 -9.40 -12.16
C HIS A 101 2.07 -10.52 -11.79
N PHE A 102 2.69 -10.45 -10.60
CA PHE A 102 3.66 -11.46 -10.17
C PHE A 102 2.99 -12.82 -9.93
N VAL A 103 1.85 -12.85 -9.24
CA VAL A 103 1.13 -14.09 -8.92
C VAL A 103 0.53 -14.73 -10.16
N TYR A 104 -0.10 -13.96 -11.05
CA TYR A 104 -0.82 -14.52 -12.19
C TYR A 104 0.03 -14.68 -13.46
N ARG A 105 1.14 -13.94 -13.64
CA ARG A 105 1.98 -14.07 -14.85
C ARG A 105 3.35 -14.73 -14.66
N ALA A 106 3.85 -14.90 -13.43
CA ALA A 106 5.06 -15.69 -13.22
C ALA A 106 4.91 -17.18 -13.66
N PRO A 107 3.74 -17.85 -13.52
CA PRO A 107 3.58 -19.23 -13.96
C PRO A 107 3.59 -19.42 -15.49
N LEU A 108 3.30 -18.37 -16.27
CA LEU A 108 3.15 -18.43 -17.73
C LEU A 108 4.45 -18.17 -18.50
N ARG A 109 5.59 -18.01 -17.81
CA ARG A 109 6.93 -17.91 -18.42
C ARG A 109 7.78 -19.15 -18.13
N ARG A 110 7.26 -20.34 -18.40
CA ARG A 110 8.04 -21.58 -18.48
C ARG A 110 7.88 -22.20 -19.85
#